data_AF-A0A7W7ZPI0-F1
#
_entry.id   AF-A0A7W7ZPI0-F1
#
_cell.length_a   1.000
_cell.length_b   1.000
_cell.length_c   1.000
_cell.angle_alpha   90.00
_cell.angle_beta   90.00
_cell.angle_gamma   90.00
#
_symmetry.space_group_name_H-M   'P 1'
#
loop_
_entity.id
_entity.type
_entity.pdbx_description
1 polymer ?
#
loop_
_entity_poly.entity_id
_entity_poly.type
_entity_poly.pdbx_seq_one_letter_code
_entity_poly.pdbx_strand_id
1 'polypeptide(L)'
;MNRRSVFGVMLMAASLVSAQAVYAAPTAIHTPVNAIFAKVKLVKFTLRNDTAAPLKLKAGDNEMTLMPGKTLDLKLASGQQIVAVEASASYAAGAVITTVSDQLDGSTLALR
;
A
#
# COMPACT_ATOMS: atom_id res chain seq x y z
N MET A 1 -6.25 31.06 -68.05
CA MET A 1 -5.40 30.44 -69.11
C MET A 1 -4.62 29.31 -68.46
N ASN A 2 -4.79 28.09 -69.00
CA ASN A 2 -3.91 26.91 -69.00
C ASN A 2 -3.36 26.39 -67.66
N ARG A 3 -3.84 25.27 -67.10
CA ARG A 3 -3.76 23.85 -67.53
C ARG A 3 -2.32 23.31 -67.62
N ARG A 4 -2.09 22.24 -66.83
CA ARG A 4 -1.12 21.13 -67.03
C ARG A 4 0.32 21.49 -66.71
N SER A 5 1.16 20.65 -66.13
CA SER A 5 1.15 19.30 -65.55
C SER A 5 2.57 19.22 -64.92
N VAL A 6 2.88 18.44 -63.89
CA VAL A 6 3.57 17.16 -64.06
C VAL A 6 3.96 16.66 -62.66
N PHE A 7 3.46 15.47 -62.33
CA PHE A 7 4.11 14.37 -61.61
C PHE A 7 5.03 14.67 -60.42
N GLY A 8 4.50 14.39 -59.22
CA GLY A 8 5.29 14.10 -58.03
C GLY A 8 4.63 12.99 -57.22
N VAL A 9 4.59 11.78 -57.78
CA VAL A 9 4.23 10.57 -57.02
C VAL A 9 5.37 10.33 -56.04
N MET A 10 5.19 10.72 -54.78
CA MET A 10 6.01 10.23 -53.68
C MET A 10 5.10 9.52 -52.68
N LEU A 11 4.98 8.22 -52.93
CA LEU A 11 4.51 7.21 -52.02
C LEU A 11 5.38 7.27 -50.76
N MET A 12 4.82 7.50 -49.58
CA MET A 12 5.33 6.90 -48.34
C MET A 12 4.26 6.89 -47.25
N ALA A 13 4.01 5.68 -46.77
CA ALA A 13 3.08 5.30 -45.74
C ALA A 13 3.36 5.99 -44.40
N ALA A 14 2.30 6.45 -43.74
CA ALA A 14 2.20 6.48 -42.28
C ALA A 14 0.73 6.62 -41.85
N SER A 15 -0.03 5.55 -42.06
CA SER A 15 -1.27 5.31 -41.31
C SER A 15 -0.92 5.02 -39.85
N LEU A 16 -0.94 6.02 -38.97
CA LEU A 16 -1.08 5.78 -37.53
C LEU A 16 -2.17 6.70 -36.96
N VAL A 17 -3.39 6.16 -37.03
CA VAL A 17 -4.35 6.05 -35.93
C VAL A 17 -4.42 7.25 -34.98
N SER A 18 -5.55 7.96 -35.12
CA SER A 18 -6.15 8.83 -34.13
C SER A 18 -5.90 8.37 -32.69
N ALA A 19 -5.15 9.16 -31.93
CA ALA A 19 -5.10 9.05 -30.48
C ALA A 19 -6.48 9.41 -29.92
N GLN A 20 -7.34 8.41 -29.79
CA GLN A 20 -8.55 8.53 -28.99
C GLN A 20 -8.11 8.60 -27.54
N ALA A 21 -8.07 9.83 -27.03
CA ALA A 21 -7.92 10.12 -25.62
C ALA A 21 -9.09 9.47 -24.88
N VAL A 22 -8.88 8.25 -24.38
CA VAL A 22 -9.80 7.60 -23.46
C VAL A 22 -9.69 8.33 -22.13
N TYR A 23 -10.51 9.37 -21.99
CA TYR A 23 -10.74 10.00 -20.70
C TYR A 23 -11.60 9.01 -19.91
N ALA A 24 -10.93 8.16 -19.13
CA ALA A 24 -11.58 7.34 -18.13
C ALA A 24 -12.19 8.29 -17.09
N ALA A 25 -13.46 8.64 -17.28
CA ALA A 25 -14.27 9.22 -16.23
C ALA A 25 -14.21 8.28 -15.02
N PRO A 26 -13.92 8.76 -13.80
CA PRO A 26 -13.93 7.91 -12.62
C PRO A 26 -15.34 7.34 -12.52
N THR A 27 -15.48 6.04 -12.74
CA THR A 27 -16.68 5.34 -12.34
C THR A 27 -16.81 5.59 -10.84
N ALA A 28 -17.89 6.26 -10.45
CA ALA A 28 -18.25 6.41 -9.07
C ALA A 28 -18.47 5.00 -8.51
N ILE A 29 -17.42 4.40 -7.97
CA ILE A 29 -17.49 3.16 -7.23
C ILE A 29 -18.29 3.52 -5.99
N HIS A 30 -19.58 3.26 -6.05
CA HIS A 30 -20.47 3.30 -4.92
C HIS A 30 -20.03 2.17 -3.99
N THR A 31 -19.06 2.45 -3.13
CA THR A 31 -18.61 1.50 -2.11
C THR A 31 -19.81 1.24 -1.19
N PRO A 32 -20.20 -0.02 -0.98
CA PRO A 32 -21.35 -0.31 -0.14
C PRO A 32 -21.06 0.15 1.29
N VAL A 33 -21.86 1.10 1.78
CA VAL A 33 -21.87 1.66 3.15
C VAL A 33 -22.31 0.60 4.20
N ASN A 34 -22.30 -0.69 3.85
CA ASN A 34 -22.72 -1.77 4.74
C ASN A 34 -21.56 -2.42 5.52
N ALA A 35 -20.31 -1.96 5.33
CA ALA A 35 -19.13 -2.53 5.99
C ALA A 35 -18.73 -1.87 7.33
N ILE A 36 -19.59 -1.04 7.94
CA ILE A 36 -19.23 -0.30 9.16
C ILE A 36 -19.54 -1.08 10.46
N PHE A 37 -20.30 -2.18 10.40
CA PHE A 37 -20.77 -2.89 11.60
C PHE A 37 -20.47 -4.39 11.63
N ALA A 38 -19.42 -4.85 10.95
CA ALA A 38 -18.85 -6.15 11.29
C ALA A 38 -18.26 -6.05 12.71
N LYS A 39 -18.65 -6.97 13.59
CA LYS A 39 -18.16 -7.08 14.97
C LYS A 39 -16.62 -7.10 14.92
N VAL A 40 -15.98 -5.96 15.18
CA VAL A 40 -14.54 -5.79 14.98
C VAL A 40 -13.82 -6.68 15.98
N LYS A 41 -13.31 -7.82 15.50
CA LYS A 41 -12.55 -8.74 16.32
C LYS A 41 -11.20 -8.10 16.60
N LEU A 42 -11.00 -7.72 17.86
CA LEU A 42 -9.74 -7.18 18.36
C LEU A 42 -8.83 -8.35 18.71
N VAL A 43 -7.68 -8.42 18.05
CA VAL A 43 -6.62 -9.41 18.26
C VAL A 43 -5.63 -8.82 19.27
N LYS A 44 -5.34 -9.54 20.35
CA LYS A 44 -4.35 -9.13 21.36
C LYS A 44 -3.06 -9.90 21.12
N PHE A 45 -1.95 -9.21 20.95
CA PHE A 45 -0.66 -9.83 20.71
C PHE A 45 0.46 -8.95 21.26
N THR A 46 1.63 -9.54 21.47
CA THR A 46 2.79 -8.84 22.00
C THR A 46 3.83 -8.67 20.91
N LEU A 47 4.32 -7.46 20.70
CA LEU A 47 5.50 -7.21 19.88
C LEU A 47 6.72 -7.14 20.76
N ARG A 48 7.81 -7.77 20.35
CA ARG A 48 9.09 -7.74 21.04
C ARG A 48 10.15 -7.24 20.08
N ASN A 49 10.87 -6.19 20.44
CA ASN A 49 12.01 -5.75 19.66
C ASN A 49 13.25 -6.53 20.09
N ASP A 50 13.72 -7.45 19.25
CA ASP A 50 14.98 -8.20 19.43
C ASP A 50 16.17 -7.50 18.73
N THR A 51 15.94 -6.36 18.06
CA THR A 51 17.00 -5.59 17.40
C THR A 51 17.78 -4.74 18.39
N ALA A 52 18.98 -4.31 17.99
CA ALA A 52 19.83 -3.41 18.78
C ALA A 52 19.41 -1.92 18.72
N ALA A 53 18.41 -1.57 17.91
CA ALA A 53 17.98 -0.20 17.65
C ALA A 53 16.49 0.02 18.00
N PRO A 54 16.08 1.24 18.39
CA PRO A 54 14.67 1.55 18.58
C PRO A 54 13.91 1.47 17.26
N LEU A 55 12.77 0.79 17.24
CA LEU A 55 11.91 0.66 16.07
C LEU A 55 10.72 1.62 16.19
N LYS A 56 10.56 2.53 15.24
CA LYS A 56 9.32 3.31 15.13
C LYS A 56 8.32 2.57 14.27
N LEU A 57 7.22 2.18 14.88
CA LEU A 57 6.17 1.37 14.29
C LEU A 57 4.86 2.16 14.26
N LYS A 58 4.09 1.99 13.20
CA LYS A 58 2.72 2.46 13.10
C LYS A 58 1.80 1.26 13.13
N ALA A 59 0.96 1.21 14.14
CA ALA A 59 -0.02 0.16 14.36
C ALA A 59 -1.42 0.75 14.12
N GLY A 60 -1.99 0.46 12.95
CA GLY A 60 -3.19 1.15 12.48
C GLY A 60 -2.92 2.64 12.33
N ASP A 61 -3.58 3.48 13.12
CA ASP A 61 -3.41 4.94 13.09
C ASP A 61 -2.43 5.47 14.15
N ASN A 62 -1.96 4.63 15.07
CA ASN A 62 -1.11 5.04 16.17
C ASN A 62 0.37 4.75 15.89
N GLU A 63 1.19 5.79 15.95
CA GLU A 63 2.64 5.67 15.91
C GLU A 63 3.20 5.43 17.32
N MET A 64 4.15 4.50 17.42
CA MET A 64 4.74 4.05 18.68
C MET A 64 6.20 3.70 18.47
N THR A 65 7.02 3.93 19.49
CA THR A 65 8.44 3.58 19.45
C THR A 65 8.68 2.40 20.38
N LEU A 66 9.21 1.31 19.83
CA LEU A 66 9.57 0.11 20.56
C LEU A 66 11.08 0.08 20.81
N MET A 67 11.48 0.29 22.05
CA MET A 67 12.89 0.26 22.44
C MET A 67 13.49 -1.16 22.32
N PRO A 68 14.82 -1.28 22.09
CA PRO A 68 15.53 -2.56 22.06
C PRO A 68 15.25 -3.42 23.30
N GLY A 69 14.99 -4.71 23.09
CA GLY A 69 14.71 -5.68 24.16
C GLY A 69 13.40 -5.48 24.90
N LYS A 70 12.56 -4.51 24.50
CA LYS A 70 11.26 -4.26 25.12
C LYS A 70 10.14 -4.99 24.40
N THR A 71 9.13 -5.33 25.18
CA THR A 71 7.86 -5.87 24.71
C THR A 71 6.78 -4.79 24.78
N LEU A 72 5.83 -4.85 23.85
CA LEU A 72 4.69 -3.97 23.80
C LEU A 72 3.45 -4.80 23.45
N ASP A 73 2.48 -4.78 24.36
CA ASP A 73 1.21 -5.44 24.15
C ASP A 73 0.29 -4.55 23.32
N LEU A 74 -0.12 -5.04 22.16
CA LEU A 74 -1.04 -4.36 21.27
C LEU A 74 -2.38 -5.09 21.20
N LYS A 75 -3.42 -4.29 20.98
CA LYS A 75 -4.78 -4.76 20.73
C LYS A 75 -5.30 -4.02 19.51
N LEU A 76 -5.25 -4.69 18.36
CA LEU A 76 -5.62 -4.11 17.07
C LEU A 76 -6.72 -4.93 16.40
N ALA A 77 -7.47 -4.31 15.50
CA ALA A 77 -8.45 -5.03 14.71
C ALA A 77 -7.76 -5.97 13.70
N SER A 78 -8.33 -7.15 13.51
CA SER A 78 -7.95 -8.05 12.42
C SER A 78 -8.04 -7.32 11.08
N GLY A 79 -6.99 -7.41 10.26
CA GLY A 79 -6.83 -6.69 9.00
C GLY A 79 -6.02 -5.39 9.08
N GLN A 80 -5.71 -4.87 10.27
CA GLN A 80 -4.82 -3.70 10.37
C GLN A 80 -3.37 -4.06 10.05
N GLN A 81 -2.64 -3.12 9.46
CA GLN A 81 -1.22 -3.30 9.13
C GLN A 81 -0.34 -2.63 10.18
N ILE A 82 0.76 -3.29 10.49
CA ILE A 82 1.86 -2.74 11.29
C ILE A 82 2.96 -2.36 10.30
N VAL A 83 3.28 -1.08 10.26
CA VAL A 83 4.20 -0.50 9.28
C VAL A 83 5.39 0.11 10.01
N ALA A 84 6.60 -0.07 9.49
CA ALA A 84 7.77 0.67 9.98
C ALA A 84 7.66 2.14 9.55
N VAL A 85 7.68 3.08 10.50
CA VAL A 85 7.65 4.53 10.21
C VAL A 85 9.03 4.99 9.76
N GLU A 86 10.09 4.48 10.39
CA GLU A 86 11.48 4.82 10.07
C GLU A 86 12.24 3.60 9.56
N ALA A 87 13.19 3.86 8.67
CA ALA A 87 14.09 2.85 8.18
C ALA A 87 15.01 2.41 9.33
N SER A 88 15.03 1.11 9.57
CA SER A 88 15.90 0.43 10.52
C SER A 88 16.74 -0.60 9.77
N ALA A 89 17.76 -1.17 10.42
CA ALA A 89 18.64 -2.16 9.78
C ALA A 89 17.86 -3.34 9.16
N SER A 90 16.72 -3.71 9.74
CA SER A 90 15.91 -4.85 9.32
C SER A 90 14.66 -4.47 8.50
N TYR A 91 14.23 -3.19 8.50
CA TYR A 91 12.98 -2.76 7.86
C TYR A 91 13.14 -1.41 7.15
N ALA A 92 12.68 -1.29 5.91
CA ALA A 92 12.62 -0.01 5.22
C ALA A 92 11.50 0.88 5.78
N ALA A 93 11.66 2.21 5.69
CA ALA A 93 10.57 3.14 6.02
C ALA A 93 9.35 2.86 5.13
N GLY A 94 8.16 2.78 5.73
CA GLY A 94 6.92 2.41 5.06
C GLY A 94 6.74 0.91 4.80
N ALA A 95 7.67 0.05 5.23
CA ALA A 95 7.54 -1.39 5.05
C ALA A 95 6.47 -1.97 5.96
N VAL A 96 5.57 -2.78 5.40
CA VAL A 96 4.60 -3.57 6.17
C VAL A 96 5.34 -4.72 6.84
N ILE A 97 5.44 -4.67 8.17
CA ILE A 97 6.10 -5.70 8.97
C ILE A 97 5.19 -6.91 9.09
N THR A 98 3.93 -6.66 9.41
CA THR A 98 2.92 -7.71 9.53
C THR A 98 1.52 -7.15 9.37
N THR A 99 0.61 -8.01 8.93
CA THR A 99 -0.82 -7.71 8.93
C THR A 99 -1.46 -8.48 10.07
N VAL A 100 -2.20 -7.77 10.92
CA VAL A 100 -2.91 -8.34 12.05
C VAL A 100 -3.91 -9.36 11.52
N SER A 101 -3.78 -10.60 11.96
CA SER A 101 -4.70 -11.68 11.64
C SER A 101 -5.06 -12.43 12.91
N ASP A 102 -6.16 -13.17 12.87
CA ASP A 102 -6.66 -13.95 14.00
C ASP A 102 -5.65 -14.99 14.52
N GLN A 103 -4.68 -15.39 13.69
CA GLN A 103 -3.61 -16.31 14.07
C GLN A 103 -2.60 -15.69 15.04
N LEU A 104 -2.56 -14.37 15.14
CA LEU A 104 -1.66 -13.67 16.04
C LEU A 104 -2.24 -13.53 17.46
N ASP A 105 -3.49 -13.92 17.70
CA ASP A 105 -4.12 -13.76 19.01
C ASP A 105 -3.39 -14.57 20.09
N GLY A 106 -2.93 -13.88 21.14
CA GLY A 106 -2.09 -14.44 22.20
C GLY A 106 -0.64 -14.72 21.80
N SER A 107 -0.21 -14.36 20.59
CA SER A 107 1.15 -14.61 20.11
C SER A 107 2.14 -13.50 20.51
N THR A 108 3.43 -13.84 20.51
CA THR A 108 4.52 -12.87 20.63
C THR A 108 5.30 -12.81 19.32
N LEU A 109 5.28 -11.66 18.66
CA LEU A 109 6.04 -11.36 17.46
C LEU A 109 7.39 -10.75 17.83
N ALA A 110 8.46 -11.52 17.65
CA ALA A 110 9.82 -11.02 17.79
C ALA A 110 10.29 -10.36 16.49
N LEU A 111 10.51 -9.05 16.54
CA LEU A 111 11.07 -8.25 15.45
C LEU A 111 12.59 -8.33 15.53
N ARG A 112 13.19 -8.89 14.48
CA ARG A 112 14.63 -9.05 14.29
C ARG A 112 15.10 -8.23 13.10
#